data_AF-A0A1V5INQ3-F1
#
_entry.id   AF-A0A1V5INQ3-F1
#
_cell.length_a   1.000
_cell.length_b   1.000
_cell.length_c   1.000
_cell.angle_alpha   90.00
_cell.angle_beta   90.00
_cell.angle_gamma   90.00
#
_symmetry.space_group_name_H-M   'P 1'
#
loop_
_entity.id
_entity.type
_entity.pdbx_description
1 polymer ?
#
loop_
_entity_poly.entity_id
_entity_poly.type
_entity_poly.pdbx_seq_one_letter_code
_entity_poly.pdbx_strand_id
1 'polypeptide(L)'
;MFSYYGLLSGGQYNPSQIQDKGQVKKIFMSCGSKENPDGINNATKAMKDAGFDVMGYVSEGTAHEFQTWRRSLYHMAQFFWGN
;
A
#
# COMPACT_ATOMS: atom_id res chain seq x y z
N MET A 1 10.12 -13.77 -10.61
CA MET A 1 10.18 -12.50 -9.86
C MET A 1 8.81 -11.84 -9.92
N PHE A 2 8.30 -11.26 -8.83
CA PHE A 2 7.03 -10.51 -8.82
C PHE A 2 7.29 -9.01 -9.11
N SER A 3 6.27 -8.30 -9.61
CA SER A 3 6.35 -6.86 -9.89
C SER A 3 5.21 -6.04 -9.27
N TYR A 4 4.28 -6.69 -8.57
CA TYR A 4 3.15 -6.09 -7.88
C TYR A 4 3.22 -6.49 -6.42
N TYR A 5 3.13 -5.54 -5.50
CA TYR A 5 3.36 -5.76 -4.07
C TYR A 5 2.23 -5.16 -3.25
N GLY A 6 1.54 -5.98 -2.46
CA GLY A 6 0.45 -5.57 -1.57
C GLY A 6 0.78 -5.84 -0.10
N LEU A 7 0.73 -4.80 0.73
CA LEU A 7 0.97 -4.87 2.17
C LEU A 7 -0.33 -4.50 2.90
N LEU A 8 -0.90 -5.47 3.60
CA LEU A 8 -2.18 -5.34 4.32
C LEU A 8 -1.91 -5.39 5.82
N SER A 9 -1.83 -4.22 6.47
CA SER A 9 -1.32 -4.08 7.85
C SER A 9 0.05 -4.74 8.05
N GLY A 10 0.88 -4.75 6.99
CA GLY A 10 2.10 -5.56 6.90
C GLY A 10 3.39 -4.76 6.77
N GLY A 11 3.36 -3.48 7.16
CA GLY A 11 4.48 -2.55 6.99
C GLY A 11 4.33 -1.64 5.76
N GLN A 12 5.43 -0.98 5.40
CA GLN A 12 5.48 0.02 4.33
C GLN A 12 6.78 -0.09 3.53
N TYR A 13 6.75 0.39 2.29
CA TYR A 13 7.93 0.63 1.49
C TYR A 13 8.31 2.11 1.52
N ASN A 14 9.63 2.35 1.53
CA ASN A 14 10.25 3.64 1.32
C ASN A 14 11.09 3.60 0.02
N PRO A 15 11.28 4.73 -0.68
CA PRO A 15 11.98 4.76 -1.96
C PRO A 15 13.39 4.14 -1.94
N SER A 16 14.12 4.29 -0.83
CA SER A 16 15.48 3.77 -0.65
C SER A 16 15.57 2.24 -0.60
N GLN A 17 14.46 1.54 -0.40
CA GLN A 17 14.42 0.07 -0.34
C GLN A 17 14.30 -0.57 -1.72
N ILE A 18 14.02 0.23 -2.77
CA ILE A 18 13.87 -0.26 -4.14
C ILE A 18 15.09 0.19 -4.95
N GLN A 19 16.01 -0.75 -5.18
CA GLN A 19 17.25 -0.48 -5.91
C GLN A 19 17.01 -0.31 -7.42
N ASP A 20 16.15 -1.14 -7.99
CA ASP A 20 15.76 -1.06 -9.41
C ASP A 20 14.27 -0.72 -9.52
N LYS A 21 13.98 0.51 -9.98
CA LYS A 21 12.60 0.94 -10.22
C LYS A 21 11.90 0.10 -11.30
N GLY A 22 12.64 -0.45 -12.26
CA GLY A 22 12.09 -1.27 -13.35
C GLY A 22 11.53 -2.62 -12.87
N GLN A 23 11.95 -3.08 -11.68
CA GLN A 23 11.45 -4.31 -11.08
C GLN A 23 10.01 -4.18 -10.57
N VAL A 24 9.57 -2.96 -10.21
CA VAL A 24 8.30 -2.74 -9.53
C VAL A 24 7.34 -1.96 -10.41
N LYS A 25 6.20 -2.57 -10.72
CA LYS A 25 5.12 -1.95 -11.51
C LYS A 25 4.14 -1.19 -10.63
N LYS A 26 3.66 -1.81 -9.54
CA LYS A 26 2.69 -1.20 -8.63
C LYS A 26 2.91 -1.63 -7.18
N ILE A 27 2.66 -0.72 -6.25
CA ILE A 27 2.72 -0.97 -4.80
C ILE A 27 1.40 -0.55 -4.14
N PHE A 28 0.85 -1.41 -3.31
CA PHE A 28 -0.32 -1.10 -2.49
C PHE A 28 0.05 -1.27 -1.02
N MET A 29 -0.24 -0.27 -0.20
CA MET A 29 0.00 -0.29 1.25
C MET A 29 -1.28 0.10 1.97
N SER A 30 -1.63 -0.61 3.03
CA SER A 30 -2.84 -0.32 3.78
C SER A 30 -2.78 -0.69 5.25
N CYS A 31 -3.66 -0.08 6.03
CA CYS A 31 -3.93 -0.45 7.43
C CYS A 31 -5.36 -0.02 7.83
N GLY A 32 -5.79 -0.37 9.03
CA GLY A 32 -6.98 0.20 9.67
C GLY A 32 -6.69 1.59 10.28
N SER A 33 -7.73 2.41 10.44
CA SER A 33 -7.58 3.77 11.01
C SER A 33 -7.16 3.77 12.49
N LYS A 34 -7.36 2.65 13.20
CA LYS A 34 -6.92 2.45 14.60
C LYS A 34 -5.53 1.82 14.73
N GLU A 35 -4.80 1.66 13.61
CA GLU A 35 -3.41 1.21 13.61
C GLU A 35 -2.45 2.42 13.52
N ASN A 36 -1.59 2.49 12.50
CA ASN A 36 -0.72 3.64 12.23
C ASN A 36 -1.01 4.22 10.82
N PRO A 37 -2.17 4.89 10.63
CA PRO A 37 -2.56 5.43 9.32
C PRO A 37 -1.61 6.53 8.82
N ASP A 38 -1.01 7.30 9.72
CA ASP A 38 -0.03 8.34 9.36
C ASP A 38 1.22 7.74 8.72
N GLY A 39 1.67 6.57 9.20
CA GLY A 39 2.76 5.82 8.58
C GLY A 39 2.47 5.48 7.12
N ILE A 40 1.29 4.93 6.85
CA ILE A 40 0.85 4.60 5.48
C ILE A 40 0.75 5.86 4.61
N ASN A 41 0.11 6.92 5.11
CA ASN A 41 -0.07 8.16 4.36
C ASN A 41 1.28 8.81 4.00
N ASN A 42 2.19 8.91 4.96
CA ASN A 42 3.52 9.49 4.76
C ASN A 42 4.37 8.66 3.81
N ALA A 43 4.36 7.32 3.94
CA ALA A 43 5.08 6.42 3.04
C ALA A 43 4.54 6.50 1.61
N THR A 44 3.21 6.46 1.44
CA THR A 44 2.57 6.63 0.12
C THR A 44 2.95 7.95 -0.51
N LYS A 45 2.96 9.05 0.25
CA LYS A 45 3.38 10.35 -0.27
C LYS A 45 4.84 10.32 -0.74
N ALA A 46 5.77 9.85 0.10
CA ALA A 46 7.19 9.79 -0.24
C ALA A 46 7.45 8.92 -1.49
N MET A 47 6.72 7.81 -1.62
CA MET A 47 6.81 6.91 -2.78
C MET A 47 6.26 7.57 -4.06
N LYS A 48 5.15 8.30 -3.98
CA LYS A 48 4.63 9.10 -5.11
C LYS A 48 5.60 10.20 -5.52
N ASP A 49 6.15 10.94 -4.56
CA ASP A 49 7.14 12.00 -4.81
C ASP A 49 8.40 11.44 -5.50
N ALA A 50 8.76 10.19 -5.23
CA ALA A 50 9.87 9.49 -5.88
C ALA A 50 9.51 8.86 -7.25
N GLY A 51 8.28 9.02 -7.73
CA GLY A 51 7.81 8.58 -9.05
C GLY A 51 7.37 7.12 -9.13
N PHE A 52 7.01 6.49 -8.00
CA PHE A 52 6.44 5.13 -8.02
C PHE A 52 4.92 5.16 -8.23
N ASP A 53 4.39 4.17 -8.95
CA ASP A 53 2.94 3.93 -9.01
C ASP A 53 2.50 3.18 -7.73
N VAL A 54 1.92 3.94 -6.80
CA VAL A 54 1.62 3.48 -5.45
C VAL A 54 0.28 4.01 -4.94
N MET A 55 -0.44 3.14 -4.23
CA MET A 55 -1.67 3.49 -3.52
C MET A 55 -1.54 3.20 -2.02
N GLY A 56 -1.91 4.18 -1.21
CA GLY A 56 -2.15 4.04 0.22
C GLY A 56 -3.65 3.95 0.50
N TYR A 57 -4.07 3.03 1.36
CA TYR A 57 -5.48 2.89 1.77
C TYR A 57 -5.61 2.73 3.28
N VAL A 58 -6.52 3.50 3.89
CA VAL A 58 -6.87 3.37 5.30
C VAL A 58 -8.30 2.88 5.42
N SER A 59 -8.50 1.72 6.06
CA SER A 59 -9.83 1.21 6.37
C SER A 59 -10.38 1.90 7.61
N GLU A 60 -11.37 2.77 7.41
CA GLU A 60 -11.95 3.55 8.50
C GLU A 60 -12.71 2.67 9.53
N GLY A 61 -12.52 3.00 10.81
CA GLY A 61 -13.17 2.38 11.96
C GLY A 61 -12.58 1.03 12.39
N THR A 62 -11.59 0.48 11.68
CA THR A 62 -11.05 -0.86 11.91
C THR A 62 -9.62 -0.83 12.46
N ALA A 63 -9.20 -1.94 13.08
CA ALA A 63 -7.83 -2.15 13.58
C ALA A 63 -7.13 -3.30 12.82
N HIS A 64 -6.29 -4.08 13.51
CA HIS A 64 -5.58 -5.23 12.95
C HIS A 64 -6.50 -6.47 12.85
N GLU A 65 -7.47 -6.42 11.95
CA GLU A 65 -8.56 -7.40 11.85
C GLU A 65 -8.95 -7.73 10.41
N PHE A 66 -9.64 -8.85 10.22
CA PHE A 66 -10.03 -9.33 8.88
C PHE A 66 -10.88 -8.33 8.08
N GLN A 67 -11.66 -7.47 8.74
CA GLN A 67 -12.45 -6.47 8.02
C GLN A 67 -11.55 -5.42 7.33
N THR A 68 -10.43 -5.04 7.95
CA THR A 68 -9.39 -4.21 7.32
C THR A 68 -8.89 -4.90 6.06
N TRP A 69 -8.45 -6.16 6.17
CA TRP A 69 -7.84 -6.88 5.06
C TRP A 69 -8.83 -7.18 3.93
N ARG A 70 -10.10 -7.46 4.24
CA ARG A 70 -11.16 -7.64 3.24
C ARG A 70 -11.36 -6.38 2.39
N ARG A 71 -11.45 -5.21 3.03
CA ARG A 71 -11.59 -3.92 2.34
C ARG A 71 -10.33 -3.57 1.56
N SER A 72 -9.17 -3.76 2.16
CA SER A 72 -7.90 -3.50 1.50
C SER A 72 -7.69 -4.40 0.27
N LEU A 73 -8.04 -5.68 0.34
CA LEU A 73 -7.97 -6.60 -0.80
C LEU A 73 -8.87 -6.13 -1.97
N TYR A 74 -10.08 -5.63 -1.66
CA TYR A 74 -10.99 -5.07 -2.67
C TYR A 74 -10.35 -3.87 -3.39
N HIS A 75 -9.85 -2.88 -2.65
CA HIS A 75 -9.22 -1.70 -3.25
C HIS A 75 -7.90 -2.04 -3.96
N MET A 76 -7.11 -2.97 -3.42
CA MET A 76 -5.88 -3.46 -4.05
C MET A 76 -6.17 -4.11 -5.40
N ALA A 77 -7.19 -4.97 -5.49
CA ALA A 77 -7.55 -5.63 -6.75
C ALA A 77 -7.95 -4.60 -7.82
N GLN A 78 -8.72 -3.57 -7.45
CA GLN A 78 -9.07 -2.46 -8.34
C GLN A 78 -7.85 -1.62 -8.73
N PHE A 79 -6.92 -1.36 -7.82
CA PHE A 79 -5.73 -0.58 -8.15
C PHE A 79 -4.78 -1.35 -9.08
N PHE A 80 -4.60 -2.66 -8.83
CA PHE A 80 -3.71 -3.47 -9.66
C PHE A 80 -4.29 -3.74 -11.04
N TRP A 81 -5.59 -4.08 -11.10
CA TRP A 81 -6.22 -4.66 -12.29
C TRP A 81 -7.47 -3.94 -12.77
N GLY A 82 -7.90 -2.87 -12.09
CA GLY A 82 -8.98 -2.01 -12.56
C GLY A 82 -8.56 -1.26 -13.83
N ASN A 83 -9.54 -1.08 -14.72
CA ASN A 83 -9.39 -0.36 -15.98
C ASN A 83 -9.04 1.11 -15.78
#